data_AF-A0A2P5FNA4-F1
#
_entry.id   AF-A0A2P5FNA4-F1
#
_cell.length_a   1.000
_cell.length_b   1.000
_cell.length_c   1.000
_cell.angle_alpha   90.00
_cell.angle_beta   90.00
_cell.angle_gamma   90.00
#
_symmetry.space_group_name_H-M   'P 1'
#
loop_
_entity.id
_entity.type
_entity.pdbx_description
1 polymer ?
#
loop_
_entity_poly.entity_id
_entity_poly.type
_entity_poly.pdbx_seq_one_letter_code
_entity_poly.pdbx_strand_id
1 'polypeptide(L)'
;MVPRSVSWSSKQICRAAAEYKFPDPIPEFAEAETEKFRTHLLNRLSKKDIYEDSVEEVVDVCTEIFSNFLHTEYGGPGTLLVIPFIDMAETVHGRGLPGASQAASVAVKWAQNHVDKDWKEWTGSD
;
A
#
# COMPACT_ATOMS: atom_id res chain seq x y z
N MET A 1 15.47 -31.45 -60.29
CA MET A 1 15.43 -30.08 -59.73
C MET A 1 14.46 -30.13 -58.55
N VAL A 2 14.97 -30.12 -57.31
CA VAL A 2 14.16 -30.29 -56.08
C VAL A 2 14.12 -28.94 -55.35
N PRO A 3 12.96 -28.42 -54.94
CA PRO A 3 12.94 -27.24 -54.09
C PRO A 3 13.29 -27.66 -52.66
N ARG A 4 14.36 -27.08 -52.11
CA ARG A 4 14.71 -27.24 -50.69
C ARG A 4 13.76 -26.37 -49.87
N SER A 5 12.86 -27.03 -49.14
CA SER A 5 12.09 -26.42 -48.05
C SER A 5 13.04 -26.06 -46.90
N VAL A 6 13.19 -24.77 -46.61
CA VAL A 6 13.85 -24.30 -45.39
C VAL A 6 12.81 -24.27 -44.29
N SER A 7 12.78 -25.30 -43.44
CA SER A 7 12.00 -25.30 -42.22
C SER A 7 12.72 -24.44 -41.18
N TRP A 8 12.28 -23.19 -41.02
CA TRP A 8 12.74 -22.33 -39.94
C TRP A 8 12.06 -22.75 -38.64
N SER A 9 12.69 -23.67 -37.90
CA SER A 9 12.24 -24.01 -36.55
C SER A 9 12.71 -22.91 -35.60
N SER A 10 11.93 -21.83 -35.49
CA SER A 10 12.07 -20.87 -34.39
C SER A 10 11.72 -21.62 -33.10
N LYS A 11 12.73 -22.19 -32.43
CA LYS A 11 12.61 -22.57 -31.03
C LYS A 11 12.53 -21.28 -30.21
N GLN A 12 11.34 -20.70 -30.13
CA GLN A 12 11.03 -19.71 -29.11
C GLN A 12 11.05 -20.46 -27.79
N ILE A 13 12.19 -20.43 -27.10
CA ILE A 13 12.29 -20.90 -25.72
C ILE A 13 11.57 -19.85 -24.89
N CYS A 14 10.26 -19.99 -24.74
CA CYS A 14 9.52 -19.35 -23.65
C CYS A 14 10.07 -19.96 -22.35
N ARG A 15 11.09 -19.33 -21.77
CA ARG A 15 11.38 -19.51 -20.34
C ARG A 15 10.10 -19.10 -19.64
N ALA A 16 9.36 -20.08 -19.11
CA ALA A 16 8.22 -19.85 -18.25
C ALA A 16 8.62 -18.76 -17.26
N ALA A 17 7.84 -17.67 -17.21
CA ALA A 17 7.89 -16.79 -16.06
C ALA A 17 7.63 -17.71 -14.86
N ALA A 18 8.64 -17.94 -14.02
CA ALA A 18 8.38 -18.49 -12.70
C ALA A 18 7.33 -17.55 -12.10
N GLU A 19 6.13 -18.05 -11.85
CA GLU A 19 5.02 -17.26 -11.32
C GLU A 19 5.52 -16.58 -10.06
N TYR A 20 5.81 -15.28 -10.15
CA TYR A 20 6.24 -14.51 -9.01
C TYR A 20 5.06 -14.44 -8.05
N LYS A 21 5.16 -15.16 -6.95
CA LYS A 21 4.18 -15.11 -5.87
C LYS A 21 4.62 -14.01 -4.93
N PHE A 22 3.75 -13.00 -4.78
CA PHE A 22 3.91 -12.03 -3.72
C PHE A 22 3.90 -12.79 -2.38
N PRO A 23 4.79 -12.45 -1.43
CA PRO A 23 4.73 -13.01 -0.10
C PRO A 23 3.37 -12.72 0.54
N ASP A 24 2.95 -13.62 1.43
CA ASP A 24 1.79 -13.38 2.26
C ASP A 24 2.05 -12.16 3.18
N PRO A 25 0.99 -11.43 3.57
CA PRO A 25 1.10 -10.38 4.57
C PRO A 25 1.81 -10.86 5.85
N ILE A 26 2.67 -10.01 6.42
CA ILE A 26 3.39 -10.28 7.69
C ILE A 26 2.68 -9.51 8.81
N PRO A 27 1.95 -10.18 9.73
CA PRO A 27 1.17 -9.51 10.78
C PRO A 27 2.02 -8.59 11.68
N GLU A 28 3.23 -9.02 12.04
CA GLU A 28 4.11 -8.23 12.91
C GLU A 28 4.61 -6.95 12.23
N PHE A 29 4.86 -7.01 10.92
CA PHE A 29 5.17 -5.84 10.12
C PHE A 29 3.95 -4.92 10.04
N ALA A 30 2.77 -5.48 9.76
CA ALA A 30 1.54 -4.71 9.62
C ALA A 30 1.20 -3.94 10.90
N GLU A 31 1.33 -4.57 12.07
CA GLU A 31 1.16 -3.91 13.37
C GLU A 31 2.17 -2.77 13.57
N ALA A 32 3.47 -3.05 13.38
CA ALA A 32 4.53 -2.07 13.57
C ALA A 32 4.41 -0.87 12.61
N GLU A 33 4.03 -1.12 11.36
CA GLU A 33 3.90 -0.09 10.33
C GLU A 33 2.61 0.73 10.53
N THR A 34 1.54 0.10 11.00
CA THR A 34 0.29 0.78 11.38
C THR A 34 0.50 1.77 12.52
N GLU A 35 1.29 1.42 13.54
CA GLU A 35 1.59 2.34 14.65
C GLU A 35 2.39 3.57 14.22
N LYS A 36 3.37 3.38 13.31
CA LYS A 36 4.12 4.51 12.73
C LYS A 36 3.21 5.39 11.88
N PHE A 37 2.33 4.78 11.09
CA PHE A 37 1.34 5.48 10.27
C PHE A 37 0.39 6.33 11.13
N ARG A 38 -0.21 5.73 12.16
CA ARG A 38 -1.11 6.39 13.12
C ARG A 38 -0.43 7.61 13.74
N THR A 39 0.79 7.41 14.26
CA THR A 39 1.61 8.47 14.88
C THR A 39 1.89 9.60 13.88
N HIS A 40 2.22 9.27 12.63
CA HIS A 40 2.46 10.27 11.59
C HIS A 40 1.21 11.08 11.28
N LEU A 41 0.07 10.42 11.05
CA LEU A 41 -1.19 11.08 10.75
C LEU A 41 -1.59 12.01 11.88
N LEU A 42 -1.59 11.53 13.13
CA LEU A 42 -1.93 12.34 14.30
C LEU A 42 -1.07 13.62 14.36
N ASN A 43 0.25 13.48 14.19
CA ASN A 43 1.19 14.61 14.18
C ASN A 43 0.93 15.60 13.03
N ARG A 44 0.57 15.10 11.85
CA ARG A 44 0.33 15.93 10.66
C ARG A 44 -1.02 16.63 10.68
N LEU A 45 -2.07 15.95 11.11
CA LEU A 45 -3.44 16.43 11.07
C LEU A 45 -3.74 17.39 12.24
N SER A 46 -3.16 17.17 13.42
CA SER A 46 -3.25 18.10 14.56
C SER A 46 -2.71 19.51 14.28
N LYS A 47 -1.89 19.67 13.23
CA LYS A 47 -1.36 20.97 12.78
C LYS A 47 -2.32 21.71 11.84
N LYS A 48 -3.48 21.15 11.55
CA LYS A 48 -4.45 21.68 10.60
C LYS A 48 -5.74 22.03 11.34
N ASP A 49 -6.10 23.30 11.28
CA ASP A 49 -7.28 23.85 11.97
C ASP A 49 -8.61 23.21 11.51
N ILE A 50 -8.65 22.69 10.28
CA ILE A 50 -9.87 22.13 9.67
C ILE A 50 -10.45 20.91 10.41
N TYR A 51 -9.65 20.23 11.23
CA TYR A 51 -10.08 18.99 11.89
C TYR A 51 -10.66 19.22 13.28
N GLU A 52 -10.48 20.42 13.86
CA GLU A 52 -10.98 20.78 15.19
C GLU A 52 -10.81 19.62 16.21
N ASP A 53 -11.91 19.12 16.76
CA ASP A 53 -11.96 18.01 17.72
C ASP A 53 -12.06 16.62 17.05
N SER A 54 -12.20 16.56 15.72
CA SER A 54 -12.34 15.33 14.94
C SER A 54 -11.00 14.69 14.53
N VAL A 55 -9.85 15.25 14.93
CA VAL A 55 -8.52 14.75 14.55
C VAL A 55 -8.37 13.26 14.90
N GLU A 56 -8.70 12.88 16.13
CA GLU A 56 -8.55 11.48 16.59
C GLU A 56 -9.43 10.54 15.77
N GLU A 57 -10.69 10.90 15.53
CA GLU A 57 -11.62 10.07 14.77
C GLU A 57 -11.17 9.88 13.31
N VAL A 58 -10.67 10.95 12.66
CA VAL A 58 -10.12 10.85 11.30
C VAL A 58 -8.88 9.96 11.27
N VAL A 59 -8.00 10.08 12.26
CA VAL A 59 -6.81 9.23 12.39
C VAL A 59 -7.21 7.77 12.59
N ASP A 60 -8.19 7.49 13.44
CA ASP A 60 -8.68 6.14 13.70
C ASP A 60 -9.25 5.50 12.44
N VAL A 61 -10.11 6.20 11.69
CA VAL A 61 -10.65 5.73 10.41
C VAL A 61 -9.55 5.38 9.43
N CYS A 62 -8.59 6.29 9.23
CA CYS A 62 -7.48 6.04 8.32
C CYS A 62 -6.60 4.87 8.78
N THR A 63 -6.37 4.75 10.08
CA THR A 63 -5.53 3.69 10.67
C THR A 63 -6.17 2.33 10.53
N GLU A 64 -7.49 2.22 10.76
CA GLU A 64 -8.25 0.98 10.61
C GLU A 64 -8.18 0.46 9.16
N ILE A 65 -8.47 1.33 8.19
CA ILE A 65 -8.46 0.96 6.76
C ILE A 65 -7.04 0.55 6.33
N PHE A 66 -6.03 1.31 6.75
CA PHE A 66 -4.64 1.01 6.41
C PHE A 66 -4.16 -0.30 7.03
N SER A 67 -4.48 -0.54 8.31
CA SER A 67 -4.16 -1.77 9.01
C SER A 67 -4.78 -2.99 8.34
N ASN A 68 -6.07 -2.92 7.99
CA ASN A 68 -6.76 -4.00 7.29
C ASN A 68 -6.07 -4.33 5.96
N PHE A 69 -5.71 -3.31 5.16
CA PHE A 69 -4.97 -3.50 3.93
C PHE A 69 -3.60 -4.19 4.17
N LEU A 70 -2.82 -3.73 5.16
CA LEU A 70 -1.52 -4.31 5.46
C LEU A 70 -1.60 -5.76 5.92
N HIS A 71 -2.66 -6.14 6.63
CA HIS A 71 -2.84 -7.49 7.15
C HIS A 71 -3.41 -8.48 6.13
N THR A 72 -4.06 -8.01 5.06
CA THR A 72 -4.83 -8.89 4.17
C THR A 72 -4.35 -8.87 2.72
N GLU A 73 -3.81 -7.75 2.24
CA GLU A 73 -3.53 -7.54 0.82
C GLU A 73 -2.09 -7.12 0.53
N TYR A 74 -1.42 -6.42 1.45
CA TYR A 74 -0.05 -5.97 1.21
C TYR A 74 0.94 -7.15 1.25
N GLY A 75 1.45 -7.50 0.07
CA GLY A 75 2.41 -8.58 -0.15
C GLY A 75 3.82 -8.08 -0.41
N GLY A 76 4.25 -7.01 0.26
CA GLY A 76 5.59 -6.44 0.11
C GLY A 76 5.78 -5.43 -1.03
N PRO A 77 7.03 -5.07 -1.36
CA PRO A 77 7.32 -3.85 -2.11
C PRO A 77 6.71 -3.88 -3.51
N GLY A 78 6.13 -2.75 -3.91
CA GLY A 78 5.41 -2.62 -5.19
C GLY A 78 3.97 -3.14 -5.18
N THR A 79 3.45 -3.59 -4.04
CA THR A 79 2.03 -4.00 -3.90
C THR A 79 1.16 -2.95 -3.21
N LEU A 80 1.68 -1.75 -2.95
CA LEU A 80 0.90 -0.66 -2.36
C LEU A 80 -0.26 -0.25 -3.29
N LEU A 81 -1.50 -0.51 -2.86
CA LEU A 81 -2.70 -0.21 -3.63
C LEU A 81 -3.21 1.20 -3.38
N VAL A 82 -3.88 1.79 -4.38
CA VAL A 82 -4.54 3.10 -4.23
C VAL A 82 -5.89 2.98 -3.51
N ILE A 83 -6.54 1.82 -3.60
CA ILE A 83 -7.91 1.57 -3.12
C ILE A 83 -8.08 1.93 -1.64
N PRO A 84 -7.21 1.50 -0.71
CA PRO A 84 -7.35 1.85 0.70
C PRO A 84 -7.41 3.36 0.95
N PHE A 85 -6.70 4.16 0.13
CA PHE A 85 -6.69 5.62 0.29
C PHE A 85 -7.93 6.30 -0.29
N ILE A 86 -8.56 5.69 -1.30
CA ILE A 86 -9.89 6.10 -1.78
C ILE A 86 -10.91 5.81 -0.68
N ASP A 87 -10.88 4.61 -0.10
CA ASP A 87 -11.77 4.19 0.98
C ASP A 87 -11.62 5.08 2.22
N MET A 88 -10.40 5.55 2.53
CA MET A 88 -10.18 6.56 3.58
C MET A 88 -10.95 7.84 3.29
N ALA A 89 -10.84 8.40 2.08
CA ALA A 89 -11.52 9.64 1.74
C ALA A 89 -13.04 9.46 1.74
N GLU A 90 -13.55 8.37 1.16
CA GLU A 90 -14.97 8.08 1.11
C GLU A 90 -15.56 7.83 2.50
N THR A 91 -14.85 7.09 3.36
CA THR A 91 -15.31 6.79 4.71
C THR A 91 -15.30 8.04 5.60
N VAL A 92 -14.23 8.84 5.55
CA VAL A 92 -14.18 10.11 6.30
C VAL A 92 -15.29 11.06 5.82
N HIS A 93 -15.48 11.19 4.51
CA HIS A 93 -16.55 12.02 3.94
C HIS A 93 -17.95 11.50 4.31
N GLY A 94 -18.17 10.19 4.21
CA GLY A 94 -19.44 9.54 4.52
C GLY A 94 -19.84 9.65 6.00
N ARG A 95 -18.85 9.75 6.90
CA ARG A 95 -19.06 10.03 8.33
C ARG A 95 -19.30 11.51 8.63
N GLY A 96 -19.22 12.39 7.63
CA GLY A 96 -19.35 13.84 7.80
C GLY A 96 -18.12 14.49 8.45
N LEU A 97 -16.99 13.79 8.50
CA LEU A 97 -15.77 14.28 9.10
C LEU A 97 -15.03 15.25 8.16
N PRO A 98 -14.36 16.27 8.69
CA PRO A 98 -13.66 17.25 7.88
C PRO A 98 -12.38 16.69 7.24
N GLY A 99 -11.95 17.34 6.16
CA GLY A 99 -10.61 17.14 5.60
C GLY A 99 -10.33 15.77 4.97
N ALA A 100 -11.36 15.02 4.54
CA ALA A 100 -11.23 13.70 3.91
C ALA A 100 -10.13 13.60 2.85
N SER A 101 -10.15 14.49 1.85
CA SER A 101 -9.16 14.50 0.77
C SER A 101 -7.74 14.78 1.27
N GLN A 102 -7.60 15.65 2.28
CA GLN A 102 -6.33 16.00 2.89
C GLN A 102 -5.78 14.85 3.72
N ALA A 103 -6.62 14.17 4.52
CA ALA A 103 -6.25 13.00 5.30
C ALA A 103 -5.73 11.88 4.39
N ALA A 104 -6.49 11.53 3.34
CA ALA A 104 -6.07 10.55 2.34
C ALA A 104 -4.76 10.96 1.63
N SER A 105 -4.62 12.25 1.27
CA SER A 105 -3.39 12.74 0.64
C SER A 105 -2.16 12.64 1.54
N VAL A 106 -2.31 12.88 2.85
CA VAL A 106 -1.23 12.72 3.83
C VAL A 106 -0.89 11.24 3.99
N ALA A 107 -1.90 10.39 4.06
CA ALA A 107 -1.75 8.94 4.15
C ALA A 107 -0.98 8.35 2.96
N VAL A 108 -1.41 8.65 1.72
CA VAL A 108 -0.73 8.19 0.49
C VAL A 108 0.74 8.59 0.48
N LYS A 109 1.02 9.87 0.77
CA LYS A 109 2.39 10.40 0.76
C LYS A 109 3.26 9.72 1.82
N TRP A 110 2.72 9.44 2.99
CA TRP A 110 3.48 8.71 4.00
C TRP A 110 3.77 7.29 3.52
N ALA A 111 2.74 6.56 3.08
CA ALA A 111 2.87 5.16 2.70
C ALA A 111 3.88 4.95 1.56
N GLN A 112 3.81 5.79 0.52
CA GLN A 112 4.75 5.77 -0.61
C GLN A 112 6.22 5.96 -0.20
N ASN A 113 6.49 6.68 0.89
CA ASN A 113 7.84 7.00 1.32
C ASN A 113 8.42 6.00 2.34
N HIS A 114 7.58 5.18 2.98
CA HIS A 114 7.98 4.35 4.13
C HIS A 114 7.71 2.87 3.91
N VAL A 115 6.50 2.46 3.52
CA VAL A 115 6.04 1.07 3.60
C VAL A 115 6.94 0.09 2.84
N ASP A 116 7.25 0.38 1.58
CA ASP A 116 8.13 -0.46 0.76
C ASP A 116 9.57 -0.48 1.27
N LYS A 117 10.03 0.63 1.86
CA LYS A 117 11.38 0.77 2.39
C LYS A 117 11.50 -0.01 3.70
N ASP A 118 10.58 0.22 4.62
CA ASP A 118 10.53 -0.40 5.94
C ASP A 118 10.33 -1.92 5.80
N TRP A 119 9.56 -2.39 4.82
CA TRP A 119 9.47 -3.81 4.49
C TRP A 119 10.83 -4.38 4.08
N LYS A 120 11.57 -3.70 3.19
CA LYS A 120 12.89 -4.18 2.74
C LYS A 120 13.88 -4.23 3.90
N GLU A 121 13.81 -3.28 4.83
CA GLU A 121 14.64 -3.31 6.05
C GLU A 121 14.22 -4.46 6.97
N TRP A 122 12.92 -4.73 7.08
CA TRP A 122 12.38 -5.83 7.89
C TRP A 122 12.79 -7.21 7.37
N THR A 123 12.65 -7.44 6.06
CA THR A 123 12.96 -8.74 5.43
C THR A 123 14.40 -8.87 4.95
N GLY A 124 15.15 -7.76 4.89
CA GLY A 124 16.53 -7.70 4.39
C GLY A 124 17.60 -8.01 5.43
N SER A 125 17.21 -8.49 6.62
CA SER A 125 18.13 -9.02 7.62
C SER A 125 18.48 -10.47 7.29
N ASP A 126 19.45 -10.63 6.37
CA ASP A 126 20.31 -11.82 6.24
C ASP A 126 21.77 -11.44 6.52
#